data_AF-A0A965KE92-F1
#
_entry.id   AF-A0A965KE92-F1
#
_cell.length_a   1.000
_cell.length_b   1.000
_cell.length_c   1.000
_cell.angle_alpha   90.00
_cell.angle_beta   90.00
_cell.angle_gamma   90.00
#
_symmetry.space_group_name_H-M   'P 1'
#
loop_
_entity.id
_entity.type
_entity.pdbx_description
1 polymer ?
#
loop_
_entity_poly.entity_id
_entity_poly.type
_entity_poly.pdbx_seq_one_letter_code
_entity_poly.pdbx_strand_id
1 'polypeptide(L)'
;MSTQPLVIGKFSLGMGDRFAHEAEAQLAACVAAKKLGVEIVPVWNKSNREHNIIGSEPTSTRAAADAAVKTLGWTAPYFLDADHIGLKTVERFVGVSDFFTIDVADFIAQPADPAAVKAFVDRHPELVGT
;
A
#
# COMPACT_ATOMS: atom_id res chain seq x y z
N MET A 1 8.18 -16.16 -10.63
CA MET A 1 7.94 -15.24 -9.50
C MET A 1 9.03 -15.51 -8.48
N SER A 2 9.70 -14.47 -7.97
CA SER A 2 10.69 -14.64 -6.90
C SER A 2 10.00 -15.27 -5.69
N THR A 3 10.57 -16.35 -5.14
CA THR A 3 10.06 -17.04 -3.95
C THR A 3 10.54 -16.39 -2.64
N GLN A 4 11.33 -15.32 -2.73
CA GLN A 4 11.78 -14.60 -1.55
C GLN A 4 10.69 -13.62 -1.08
N PRO A 5 10.38 -13.61 0.24
CA PRO A 5 9.42 -12.67 0.79
C PRO A 5 9.92 -11.24 0.60
N LEU A 6 9.00 -10.31 0.34
CA LEU A 6 9.28 -8.88 0.26
C LEU A 6 9.67 -8.39 1.66
N VAL A 7 10.91 -7.91 1.81
CA VAL A 7 11.41 -7.38 3.09
C VAL A 7 11.40 -5.87 3.03
N ILE A 8 10.57 -5.24 3.87
CA ILE A 8 10.57 -3.80 4.06
C ILE A 8 11.69 -3.40 5.03
N GLY A 9 12.31 -2.25 4.80
CA GLY A 9 13.28 -1.67 5.72
C GLY A 9 12.64 -1.27 7.07
N LYS A 10 13.47 -0.96 8.07
CA LYS A 10 13.01 -0.57 9.42
C LYS A 10 12.05 0.61 9.41
N PHE A 11 12.28 1.57 8.50
CA PHE A 11 11.44 2.74 8.31
C PHE A 11 10.95 2.78 6.87
N SER A 12 9.67 3.06 6.70
CA SER A 12 9.05 3.40 5.42
C SER A 12 8.24 4.67 5.56
N LEU A 13 8.02 5.35 4.44
CA LEU A 13 7.22 6.56 4.41
C LEU A 13 6.34 6.58 3.15
N GLY A 14 5.04 6.79 3.34
CA GLY A 14 4.07 6.94 2.26
C GLY A 14 4.28 8.25 1.51
N MET A 15 4.59 8.16 0.22
CA MET A 15 4.91 9.25 -0.70
C MET A 15 3.71 9.50 -1.63
N GLY A 16 2.70 10.20 -1.13
CA GLY A 16 1.54 10.56 -1.94
C GLY A 16 1.94 11.49 -3.09
N ASP A 17 1.70 11.08 -4.34
CA ASP A 17 1.95 11.91 -5.53
C ASP A 17 0.74 11.85 -6.47
N ARG A 18 -0.19 12.80 -6.29
CA ARG A 18 -1.42 12.84 -7.08
C ARG A 18 -1.19 13.17 -8.54
N PHE A 19 -0.09 13.82 -8.89
CA PHE A 19 0.13 14.38 -10.22
C PHE A 19 1.32 13.78 -10.95
N ALA A 20 2.05 12.84 -10.34
CA ALA A 20 3.26 12.23 -10.89
C ALA A 20 4.36 13.27 -11.21
N HIS A 21 4.49 14.30 -10.35
CA HIS A 21 5.46 15.39 -10.51
C HIS A 21 6.38 15.56 -9.30
N GLU A 22 6.16 14.82 -8.22
CA GLU A 22 6.84 15.03 -6.94
C GLU A 22 7.86 13.92 -6.62
N ALA A 23 7.78 12.79 -7.30
CA ALA A 23 8.60 11.61 -7.03
C ALA A 23 10.11 11.89 -6.89
N GLU A 24 10.71 12.69 -7.77
CA GLU A 24 12.13 13.06 -7.64
C GLU A 24 12.42 13.88 -6.39
N ALA A 25 11.61 14.90 -6.10
CA ALA A 25 11.78 15.73 -4.91
C ALA A 25 11.59 14.93 -3.61
N GLN A 26 10.60 14.05 -3.59
CA GLN A 26 10.32 13.13 -2.48
C GLN A 26 11.47 12.15 -2.24
N LEU A 27 12.00 11.55 -3.31
CA LEU A 27 13.15 10.65 -3.22
C LEU A 27 14.44 11.39 -2.82
N ALA A 28 14.63 12.63 -3.26
CA ALA A 28 15.76 13.46 -2.84
C ALA A 28 15.78 13.68 -1.31
N ALA A 29 14.61 13.80 -0.67
CA ALA A 29 14.51 13.85 0.79
C ALA A 29 14.95 12.53 1.45
N CYS A 30 14.59 11.38 0.88
CA CYS A 30 15.07 10.07 1.36
C CYS A 30 16.58 9.92 1.19
N VAL A 31 17.15 10.41 0.08
CA VAL A 31 18.61 10.47 -0.12
C VAL A 31 19.28 11.35 0.93
N ALA A 32 18.70 12.50 1.28
CA ALA A 32 19.21 13.35 2.35
C ALA A 32 19.16 12.67 3.72
N ALA A 33 18.06 11.99 4.06
CA ALA A 33 17.96 11.20 5.29
C ALA A 33 19.02 10.08 5.35
N LYS A 34 19.26 9.39 4.23
CA LYS A 34 20.27 8.34 4.14
C LYS A 34 21.69 8.88 4.37
N LYS A 35 22.00 10.09 3.90
CA LYS A 35 23.28 10.78 4.19
C LYS A 35 23.46 11.09 5.68
N LEU A 36 22.37 11.23 6.43
CA LEU A 36 22.37 11.38 7.89
C LEU A 36 22.37 10.03 8.65
N GLY A 37 22.50 8.91 7.93
CA GLY A 37 22.55 7.57 8.52
C GLY A 37 21.19 6.92 8.75
N VAL A 38 20.09 7.52 8.27
CA VAL A 38 18.74 6.98 8.39
C VAL A 38 18.23 6.56 7.02
N GLU A 39 18.18 5.26 6.76
CA GLU A 39 17.55 4.73 5.56
C GLU A 39 16.03 4.66 5.74
N ILE A 40 15.31 5.37 4.88
CA ILE A 40 13.85 5.36 4.79
C ILE A 40 13.49 4.78 3.43
N VAL A 41 12.65 3.74 3.43
CA VAL A 41 12.15 3.14 2.20
C VAL A 41 10.96 3.97 1.68
N PRO A 42 11.07 4.61 0.51
CA PRO A 42 9.95 5.36 -0.06
C PRO A 42 8.89 4.39 -0.59
N VAL A 43 7.63 4.68 -0.27
CA VAL A 43 6.47 3.91 -0.72
C VAL A 43 5.48 4.86 -1.40
N TRP A 44 5.47 4.93 -2.73
CA TRP A 44 4.53 5.82 -3.43
C TRP A 44 3.11 5.28 -3.35
N ASN A 45 2.19 6.07 -2.81
CA ASN A 45 0.83 5.65 -2.55
C ASN A 45 -0.18 6.56 -3.27
N LYS A 46 -1.26 5.96 -3.77
CA LYS A 46 -2.41 6.70 -4.30
C LYS A 46 -3.63 5.81 -4.30
N SER A 47 -4.75 6.34 -3.83
CA SER A 47 -6.00 5.61 -3.74
C SER A 47 -6.71 5.52 -5.09
N ASN A 48 -7.60 4.53 -5.23
CA ASN A 48 -8.47 4.40 -6.39
C ASN A 48 -9.34 5.67 -6.61
N ARG A 49 -9.74 6.33 -5.51
CA ARG A 49 -10.51 7.58 -5.56
C ARG A 49 -9.69 8.72 -6.17
N GLU A 50 -8.44 8.87 -5.76
CA GLU A 50 -7.54 9.89 -6.31
C GLU A 50 -7.22 9.64 -7.78
N HIS A 51 -7.02 8.38 -8.18
CA HIS A 51 -6.86 8.02 -9.58
C HIS A 51 -8.05 8.48 -10.43
N ASN A 52 -9.28 8.21 -9.97
CA ASN A 52 -10.50 8.58 -10.69
C ASN A 52 -10.71 10.11 -10.74
N ILE A 53 -10.42 10.84 -9.66
CA ILE A 53 -10.56 12.30 -9.63
C ILE A 53 -9.59 12.97 -10.60
N ILE A 54 -8.34 12.49 -10.65
CA ILE A 54 -7.29 13.07 -11.50
C ILE A 54 -7.40 12.59 -12.96
N GLY A 55 -8.06 11.44 -13.21
CA GLY A 55 -8.06 10.80 -14.53
C GLY A 55 -6.72 10.12 -14.85
N SER A 56 -6.15 9.45 -13.86
CA SER A 56 -4.85 8.77 -13.94
C SER A 56 -4.98 7.28 -13.63
N GLU A 57 -3.96 6.49 -13.97
CA GLU A 57 -3.94 5.04 -13.75
C GLU A 57 -2.84 4.62 -12.75
N PRO A 58 -3.01 3.52 -12.00
CA PRO A 58 -1.97 3.02 -11.09
C PRO A 58 -0.59 2.83 -11.75
N THR A 59 -0.59 2.46 -13.04
CA THR A 59 0.63 2.35 -13.87
C THR A 59 1.40 3.67 -13.99
N SER A 60 0.74 4.84 -13.96
CA SER A 60 1.43 6.12 -14.02
C SER A 60 2.20 6.41 -12.74
N THR A 61 1.67 6.02 -11.58
CA THR A 61 2.39 6.11 -10.30
C THR A 61 3.66 5.27 -10.34
N ARG A 62 3.59 4.04 -10.88
CA ARG A 62 4.75 3.15 -11.05
C ARG A 62 5.80 3.79 -11.95
N ALA A 63 5.38 4.28 -13.12
CA ALA A 63 6.28 4.92 -14.07
C ALA A 63 7.01 6.13 -13.45
N ALA A 64 6.31 6.95 -12.65
CA ALA A 64 6.89 8.11 -11.98
C ALA A 64 7.93 7.71 -10.92
N ALA A 65 7.61 6.72 -10.08
CA ALA A 65 8.54 6.19 -9.08
C ALA A 65 9.80 5.58 -9.74
N ASP A 66 9.62 4.75 -10.77
CA ASP A 66 10.73 4.11 -11.49
C ASP A 66 11.63 5.15 -12.17
N ALA A 67 11.04 6.20 -12.76
CA ALA A 67 11.77 7.30 -13.36
C ALA A 67 12.60 8.04 -12.30
N ALA A 68 12.02 8.41 -11.16
CA ALA A 68 12.73 9.10 -10.08
C ALA A 68 13.88 8.27 -9.51
N VAL A 69 13.66 6.97 -9.27
CA VAL A 69 14.67 6.03 -8.80
C VAL A 69 15.85 5.97 -9.77
N LYS A 70 15.56 5.88 -11.07
CA LYS A 70 16.59 5.90 -12.11
C LYS A 70 17.34 7.22 -12.16
N THR A 71 16.63 8.36 -12.15
CA THR A 71 17.24 9.70 -12.23
C THR A 71 18.18 9.96 -11.06
N LEU A 72 17.78 9.59 -9.83
CA LEU A 72 18.57 9.85 -8.62
C LEU A 72 19.54 8.72 -8.27
N GLY A 73 19.60 7.64 -9.08
CA GLY A 73 20.49 6.52 -8.84
C GLY A 73 20.23 5.81 -7.50
N TRP A 74 18.97 5.73 -7.09
CA TRP A 74 18.59 5.05 -5.85
C TRP A 74 18.74 3.53 -6.01
N THR A 75 19.56 2.91 -5.16
CA THR A 75 19.89 1.47 -5.23
C THR A 75 19.30 0.65 -4.10
N ALA A 76 18.67 1.30 -3.12
CA ALA A 76 17.96 0.63 -2.05
C ALA A 76 16.50 0.31 -2.49
N PRO A 77 15.76 -0.51 -1.72
CA PRO A 77 14.37 -0.81 -2.05
C PRO A 77 13.49 0.44 -2.13
N TYR A 78 12.45 0.35 -2.95
CA TYR A 78 11.32 1.28 -3.02
C TYR A 78 10.09 0.51 -3.46
N PHE A 79 8.91 1.02 -3.14
CA PHE A 79 7.66 0.28 -3.34
C PHE A 79 6.51 1.19 -3.75
N LEU A 80 5.41 0.58 -4.19
CA LEU A 80 4.12 1.24 -4.34
C LEU A 80 3.07 0.64 -3.41
N ASP A 81 2.19 1.50 -2.91
CA ASP A 81 1.01 1.11 -2.13
C ASP A 81 -0.28 1.40 -2.89
N ALA A 82 -1.11 0.35 -3.02
CA ALA A 82 -2.49 0.46 -3.40
C ALA A 82 -3.32 0.95 -2.21
N ASP A 83 -3.43 2.27 -2.10
CA ASP A 83 -4.02 2.89 -0.92
C ASP A 83 -5.56 2.80 -0.91
N HIS A 84 -6.15 2.56 0.27
CA HIS A 84 -7.60 2.47 0.49
C HIS A 84 -8.35 1.65 -0.59
N ILE A 85 -7.95 0.39 -0.80
CA ILE A 85 -8.58 -0.48 -1.79
C ILE A 85 -9.49 -1.54 -1.15
N GLY A 86 -10.40 -2.09 -1.95
CA GLY A 86 -11.20 -3.24 -1.58
C GLY A 86 -11.38 -4.18 -2.77
N LEU A 87 -12.24 -5.20 -2.62
CA LEU A 87 -12.48 -6.24 -3.64
C LEU A 87 -12.86 -5.70 -5.02
N LYS A 88 -13.54 -4.54 -5.07
CA LYS A 88 -13.99 -3.92 -6.32
C LYS A 88 -12.88 -3.18 -7.06
N THR A 89 -11.79 -2.82 -6.39
CA THR A 89 -10.75 -1.92 -6.93
C THR A 89 -9.39 -2.57 -7.04
N VAL A 90 -9.13 -3.63 -6.26
CA VAL A 90 -7.83 -4.30 -6.16
C VAL A 90 -7.23 -4.70 -7.51
N GLU A 91 -8.05 -5.18 -8.45
CA GLU A 91 -7.59 -5.71 -9.75
C GLU A 91 -6.71 -4.71 -10.52
N ARG A 92 -7.00 -3.41 -10.42
CA ARG A 92 -6.23 -2.36 -11.09
C ARG A 92 -4.79 -2.21 -10.56
N PHE A 93 -4.53 -2.70 -9.35
CA PHE A 93 -3.30 -2.47 -8.61
C PHE A 93 -2.41 -3.73 -8.52
N VAL A 94 -2.97 -4.94 -8.64
CA VAL A 94 -2.24 -6.21 -8.43
C VAL A 94 -0.96 -6.30 -9.27
N GLY A 95 -0.97 -5.75 -10.49
CA GLY A 95 0.17 -5.80 -11.40
C GLY A 95 1.25 -4.73 -11.17
N VAL A 96 1.01 -3.73 -10.31
CA VAL A 96 1.90 -2.56 -10.19
C VAL A 96 2.27 -2.19 -8.75
N SER A 97 1.52 -2.66 -7.76
CA SER A 97 1.71 -2.36 -6.35
C SER A 97 2.39 -3.49 -5.59
N ASP A 98 3.13 -3.12 -4.54
CA ASP A 98 3.83 -4.03 -3.64
C ASP A 98 3.11 -4.14 -2.28
N PHE A 99 2.45 -3.06 -1.87
CA PHE A 99 1.60 -2.96 -0.68
C PHE A 99 0.13 -2.79 -1.07
N PHE A 100 -0.74 -3.28 -0.18
CA PHE A 100 -2.18 -3.26 -0.36
C PHE A 100 -2.84 -2.85 0.95
N THR A 101 -3.19 -1.57 1.07
CA THR A 101 -3.95 -1.04 2.21
C THR A 101 -5.43 -1.36 2.04
N ILE A 102 -5.86 -2.49 2.62
CA ILE A 102 -7.24 -2.97 2.53
C ILE A 102 -8.14 -2.11 3.42
N ASP A 103 -9.04 -1.37 2.78
CA ASP A 103 -10.06 -0.58 3.47
C ASP A 103 -11.22 -1.48 3.89
N VAL A 104 -11.43 -1.58 5.21
CA VAL A 104 -12.50 -2.37 5.83
C VAL A 104 -13.64 -1.52 6.35
N ALA A 105 -13.65 -0.20 6.11
CA ALA A 105 -14.63 0.71 6.70
C ALA A 105 -16.08 0.32 6.38
N ASP A 106 -16.36 -0.12 5.14
CA ASP A 106 -17.68 -0.59 4.72
C ASP A 106 -18.15 -1.87 5.46
N PHE A 107 -17.23 -2.60 6.09
CA PHE A 107 -17.50 -3.83 6.83
C PHE A 107 -17.62 -3.62 8.35
N ILE A 108 -17.38 -2.39 8.85
CA ILE A 108 -17.51 -2.09 10.27
C ILE A 108 -18.99 -2.01 10.65
N ALA A 109 -19.32 -2.51 11.86
CA ALA A 109 -20.67 -2.53 12.43
C ALA A 109 -21.72 -3.30 11.60
N GLN A 110 -21.28 -4.15 10.66
CA GLN A 110 -22.17 -5.06 9.96
C GLN A 110 -22.39 -6.33 10.81
N PRO A 111 -23.64 -6.70 11.11
CA PRO A 111 -23.90 -7.95 11.83
C PRO A 111 -23.45 -9.13 10.97
N ALA A 112 -22.76 -10.08 11.59
CA ALA A 112 -22.50 -11.37 10.95
C ALA A 112 -23.82 -12.15 10.76
N ASP A 113 -23.85 -13.06 9.79
CA ASP A 113 -24.98 -13.98 9.61
C ASP A 113 -25.25 -14.73 10.93
N PRO A 114 -26.48 -14.66 11.48
CA PRO A 114 -26.83 -15.37 12.71
C PRO A 114 -26.51 -16.87 12.67
N ALA A 115 -26.63 -17.52 11.50
CA ALA A 115 -26.29 -18.93 11.35
C ALA A 115 -24.77 -19.17 11.50
N ALA A 116 -23.95 -18.26 10.96
CA ALA A 116 -22.49 -18.31 11.11
C ALA A 116 -22.06 -18.05 12.55
N VAL A 117 -22.71 -17.11 13.25
CA VAL A 117 -22.48 -16.84 14.68
C VAL A 117 -22.81 -18.07 15.51
N LYS A 118 -23.99 -18.67 15.31
CA LYS A 118 -24.39 -19.89 16.03
C LYS A 118 -23.40 -21.03 15.77
N ALA A 119 -23.04 -21.27 14.52
CA ALA A 119 -22.09 -22.31 14.16
C ALA A 119 -20.69 -22.09 14.77
N PHE A 120 -20.27 -20.83 14.92
CA PHE A 120 -19.02 -20.49 15.60
C PHE A 120 -19.10 -20.80 17.11
N VAL A 121 -20.16 -20.36 17.79
CA VAL A 121 -20.37 -20.59 19.23
C VAL A 121 -20.51 -22.09 19.54
N ASP A 122 -21.27 -22.83 18.73
CA ASP A 122 -21.42 -24.28 18.89
C ASP A 122 -20.08 -25.02 18.75
N ARG A 123 -19.16 -24.53 17.89
CA ARG A 123 -17.81 -25.10 17.70
C ARG A 123 -16.83 -24.70 18.80
N HIS A 124 -17.08 -23.60 19.50
CA HIS A 124 -16.19 -23.02 20.49
C HIS A 124 -16.90 -22.80 21.84
N PRO A 125 -17.45 -23.85 22.47
CA PRO A 125 -18.11 -23.71 23.77
C PRO A 125 -17.18 -23.15 24.85
N GLU A 126 -15.86 -23.33 24.72
CA GLU A 126 -14.85 -22.78 25.61
C GLU A 126 -14.76 -21.24 25.60
N LEU A 127 -15.30 -20.58 24.57
CA LEU A 127 -15.33 -19.12 24.45
C LEU A 127 -16.60 -18.50 25.03
N VAL A 128 -17.56 -19.31 25.47
CA VAL A 128 -18.79 -18.84 26.12
C VAL A 128 -18.48 -18.55 27.59
N GLY A 129 -18.45 -17.25 27.94
CA GLY A 129 -18.26 -16.81 29.33
C GLY A 129 -19.35 -17.34 30.27
N THR A 130 -19.01 -17.43 31.56
CA THR A 130 -19.93 -17.81 32.65
C THR A 130 -20.87 -16.70 33.06
#